data_AF-A0A9P6DTJ3-F1
#
_entry.id   AF-A0A9P6DTJ3-F1
#
_cell.length_a   1.000
_cell.length_b   1.000
_cell.length_c   1.000
_cell.angle_alpha   90.00
_cell.angle_beta   90.00
_cell.angle_gamma   90.00
#
_symmetry.space_group_name_H-M   'P 1'
#
loop_
_entity.id
_entity.type
_entity.pdbx_description
1 polymer ?
#
loop_
_entity_poly.entity_id
_entity_poly.type
_entity_poly.pdbx_seq_one_letter_code
_entity_poly.pdbx_strand_id
1 'polypeptide(L)'
;MHQQMINTDRRIICLANGMRHDGLATPYTIVPFTDGDDPTQPPHNLVPLVSTAVIDALSAHRCNRYLDGYKVDHPPGVGNLALRRQLLKRAIGAPA
;
A
#
# COMPACT_ATOMS: atom_id res chain seq x y z
N MET A 1 -8.49 -0.43 -22.61
CA MET A 1 -9.42 -1.16 -21.73
C MET A 1 -8.73 -1.81 -20.53
N HIS A 2 -7.48 -2.31 -20.62
CA HIS A 2 -6.78 -2.95 -19.48
C HIS A 2 -6.56 -2.05 -18.24
N GLN A 3 -6.12 -0.80 -18.39
CA GLN A 3 -5.84 0.10 -17.25
C GLN A 3 -7.09 0.47 -16.43
N GLN A 4 -8.26 0.52 -17.07
CA GLN A 4 -9.52 0.86 -16.38
C GLN A 4 -9.95 -0.25 -15.41
N MET A 5 -9.65 -1.51 -15.73
CA MET A 5 -9.99 -2.66 -14.88
C MET A 5 -9.10 -2.67 -13.61
N ILE A 6 -7.79 -2.50 -13.78
CA ILE A 6 -6.82 -2.39 -12.67
C ILE A 6 -7.21 -1.28 -11.69
N ASN A 7 -7.55 -0.10 -12.22
CA ASN A 7 -7.95 1.02 -11.38
C ASN A 7 -9.28 0.78 -10.64
N THR A 8 -10.18 -0.02 -11.22
CA THR A 8 -11.46 -0.38 -10.61
C THR A 8 -11.25 -1.38 -9.49
N ASP A 9 -10.47 -2.44 -9.74
CA ASP A 9 -10.17 -3.47 -8.73
C ASP A 9 -9.46 -2.86 -7.52
N ARG A 10 -8.47 -1.99 -7.76
CA ARG A 10 -7.79 -1.26 -6.68
C ARG A 10 -8.73 -0.45 -5.82
N ARG A 11 -9.69 0.27 -6.42
CA ARG A 11 -10.66 1.07 -5.67
C ARG A 11 -11.54 0.19 -4.78
N ILE A 12 -12.01 -0.94 -5.31
CA ILE A 12 -12.82 -1.90 -4.55
C ILE A 12 -12.03 -2.44 -3.36
N ILE A 13 -10.77 -2.82 -3.58
CA ILE A 13 -9.88 -3.33 -2.52
C ILE A 13 -9.64 -2.25 -1.45
N CYS A 14 -9.32 -1.00 -1.85
CA CYS A 14 -9.10 0.08 -0.90
C CYS A 14 -10.34 0.37 -0.05
N LEU A 15 -11.54 0.36 -0.65
CA LEU A 15 -12.80 0.51 0.09
C LEU A 15 -12.99 -0.62 1.10
N ALA A 16 -12.71 -1.87 0.70
CA ALA A 16 -12.77 -3.02 1.61
C ALA A 16 -11.78 -2.92 2.76
N ASN A 17 -10.53 -2.49 2.51
CA ASN A 17 -9.52 -2.29 3.55
C ASN A 17 -9.94 -1.19 4.55
N GLY A 18 -10.57 -0.11 4.07
CA GLY A 18 -11.08 0.96 4.94
C GLY A 18 -12.15 0.49 5.93
N MET A 19 -12.94 -0.53 5.57
CA MET A 19 -13.93 -1.15 6.46
C MET A 19 -13.32 -2.12 7.49
N ARG A 20 -12.04 -2.49 7.33
CA ARG A 20 -11.34 -3.46 8.20
C ARG A 20 -10.59 -2.81 9.37
N HIS A 21 -10.78 -1.50 9.56
CA HIS A 21 -10.12 -0.72 10.62
C HIS A 21 -8.60 -0.94 10.62
N ASP A 22 -8.01 -1.51 11.68
CA ASP A 22 -6.57 -1.73 11.82
C ASP A 22 -6.03 -2.98 11.09
N GLY A 23 -6.91 -3.81 10.54
CA GLY A 23 -6.54 -5.05 9.86
C GLY A 23 -6.11 -6.19 10.80
N LEU A 24 -6.32 -6.08 12.11
CA LEU A 24 -5.98 -7.14 13.08
C LEU A 24 -7.04 -8.24 13.13
N ALA A 25 -8.33 -7.86 13.19
CA ALA A 25 -9.44 -8.82 13.21
C ALA A 25 -9.74 -9.40 11.81
N THR A 26 -9.55 -8.60 10.76
CA THR A 26 -9.69 -9.02 9.37
C THR A 26 -8.56 -8.40 8.55
N PRO A 27 -7.56 -9.19 8.13
CA PRO A 27 -6.40 -8.69 7.39
C PRO A 27 -6.79 -7.91 6.14
N TYR A 28 -6.01 -6.88 5.78
CA TYR A 28 -6.19 -6.16 4.52
C TYR A 28 -5.93 -7.07 3.32
N THR A 29 -6.66 -6.81 2.23
CA THR A 29 -6.41 -7.42 0.93
C THR A 29 -5.29 -6.64 0.23
N ILE A 30 -4.40 -7.36 -0.44
CA ILE A 30 -3.26 -6.78 -1.15
C ILE A 30 -3.76 -5.89 -2.28
N VAL A 31 -3.31 -4.63 -2.27
CA VAL A 31 -3.59 -3.67 -3.34
C VAL A 31 -2.45 -3.77 -4.37
N PRO A 32 -2.72 -4.17 -5.61
CA PRO A 32 -1.70 -4.25 -6.66
C PRO A 32 -1.15 -2.87 -7.02
N PHE A 33 0.03 -2.83 -7.61
CA PHE A 33 0.67 -1.63 -8.13
C PHE A 33 -0.10 -1.01 -9.31
N THR A 34 0.34 0.16 -9.76
CA THR A 34 -0.43 0.96 -10.75
C THR A 34 -0.35 0.35 -12.15
N ASP A 35 0.66 -0.46 -12.39
CA ASP A 35 0.81 -1.36 -13.54
C ASP A 35 0.01 -2.67 -13.40
N GLY A 36 -0.53 -2.96 -12.23
CA GLY A 36 -1.31 -4.18 -11.93
C GLY A 36 -0.50 -5.27 -11.24
N ASP A 37 0.81 -5.10 -11.04
CA ASP A 37 1.65 -6.12 -10.44
C ASP A 37 1.34 -6.32 -8.96
N ASP A 38 1.46 -7.57 -8.48
CA ASP A 38 1.36 -7.87 -7.06
C ASP A 38 2.68 -7.48 -6.36
N PRO A 39 2.66 -6.52 -5.41
CA PRO A 39 3.87 -6.08 -4.72
C PRO A 39 4.56 -7.20 -3.93
N THR A 40 3.84 -8.27 -3.55
CA THR A 40 4.38 -9.36 -2.72
C THR A 40 4.96 -10.50 -3.54
N GLN A 41 4.74 -10.51 -4.86
CA GLN A 41 5.26 -11.53 -5.77
C GLN A 41 6.56 -11.06 -6.45
N PRO A 42 7.33 -11.98 -7.07
CA PRO A 42 8.40 -11.60 -7.97
C PRO A 42 7.88 -10.66 -9.08
N PRO A 43 8.64 -9.61 -9.45
CA PRO A 43 10.02 -9.31 -9.05
C PRO A 43 10.16 -8.48 -7.76
N HIS A 44 9.05 -7.99 -7.18
CA HIS A 44 9.09 -6.99 -6.11
C HIS A 44 9.37 -7.59 -4.73
N ASN A 45 8.78 -8.74 -4.42
CA ASN A 45 8.95 -9.50 -3.17
C ASN A 45 8.83 -8.64 -1.90
N LEU A 46 7.89 -7.69 -1.87
CA LEU A 46 7.68 -6.83 -0.71
C LEU A 46 6.83 -7.53 0.36
N VAL A 47 6.97 -7.07 1.60
CA VAL A 47 6.18 -7.61 2.72
C VAL A 47 4.71 -7.23 2.54
N PRO A 48 3.76 -8.18 2.65
CA PRO A 48 2.34 -7.93 2.45
C PRO A 48 1.78 -6.89 3.45
N LEU A 49 1.07 -5.87 2.96
CA LEU A 49 0.48 -4.82 3.80
C LEU A 49 -0.88 -5.24 4.34
N VAL A 50 -0.88 -6.10 5.36
CA VAL A 50 -2.09 -6.76 5.89
C VAL A 50 -2.71 -6.07 7.11
N SER A 51 -2.03 -5.09 7.72
CA SER A 51 -2.53 -4.33 8.88
C SER A 51 -1.79 -3.01 9.04
N THR A 52 -2.34 -2.07 9.82
CA THR A 52 -1.62 -0.83 10.18
C THR A 52 -0.32 -1.13 10.91
N ALA A 53 -0.30 -2.13 11.80
CA ALA A 53 0.89 -2.55 12.52
C ALA A 53 2.03 -2.97 11.58
N VAL A 54 1.72 -3.67 10.48
CA VAL A 54 2.74 -4.02 9.47
C VAL A 54 3.30 -2.76 8.80
N ILE A 55 2.43 -1.80 8.44
CA ILE A 55 2.84 -0.54 7.81
C ILE A 55 3.71 0.27 8.77
N ASP A 56 3.33 0.32 10.05
CA ASP A 56 4.04 1.03 11.11
C ASP A 56 5.38 0.37 11.48
N ALA A 57 5.59 -0.89 11.11
CA ALA A 57 6.87 -1.59 11.23
C ALA A 57 7.77 -1.44 9.99
N LEU A 58 7.29 -0.88 8.87
CA LEU A 58 8.09 -0.77 7.64
C LEU A 58 9.29 0.18 7.81
N SER A 59 10.41 -0.21 7.22
CA SER A 59 11.56 0.68 7.06
C SER A 59 11.31 1.72 5.96
N ALA A 60 12.04 2.84 6.02
CA ALA A 60 11.95 3.90 5.01
C ALA A 60 12.17 3.40 3.58
N HIS A 61 13.11 2.45 3.39
CA HIS A 61 13.38 1.86 2.08
C HIS A 61 12.17 1.08 1.53
N ARG A 62 11.53 0.26 2.37
CA ARG A 62 10.33 -0.50 1.97
C ARG A 62 9.14 0.42 1.70
N CYS A 63 9.00 1.50 2.48
CA CYS A 63 7.97 2.51 2.21
C CYS A 63 8.16 3.13 0.82
N ASN A 64 9.39 3.53 0.46
CA ASN A 64 9.67 4.12 -0.85
C ASN A 64 9.31 3.16 -1.98
N ARG A 65 9.74 1.90 -1.88
CA ARG A 65 9.44 0.85 -2.87
C ARG A 65 7.94 0.70 -3.15
N TYR A 66 7.13 0.76 -2.10
CA TYR A 66 5.67 0.73 -2.24
C TYR A 66 5.11 2.01 -2.88
N LEU A 67 5.56 3.18 -2.42
CA LEU A 67 5.09 4.48 -2.94
C LEU A 67 5.47 4.67 -4.41
N ASP A 68 6.66 4.19 -4.81
CA ASP A 68 7.11 4.16 -6.20
C ASP A 68 6.17 3.33 -7.08
N GLY A 69 5.85 2.09 -6.67
CA GLY A 69 4.94 1.21 -7.42
C GLY A 69 3.50 1.73 -7.46
N TYR A 70 3.07 2.44 -6.41
CA TYR A 70 1.78 3.15 -6.40
C TYR A 70 1.81 4.49 -7.15
N LYS A 71 2.98 4.96 -7.59
CA LYS A 71 3.19 6.28 -8.23
C LYS A 71 2.69 7.44 -7.35
N VAL A 72 2.98 7.37 -6.05
CA VAL A 72 2.65 8.40 -5.07
C VAL A 72 3.89 9.26 -4.81
N ASP A 73 3.75 10.56 -5.06
CA ASP A 73 4.81 11.54 -4.76
C ASP A 73 5.12 11.55 -3.27
N HIS A 74 6.40 11.44 -2.93
CA HIS A 74 6.87 11.43 -1.55
C HIS A 74 8.25 12.08 -1.44
N PRO A 75 8.54 12.76 -0.32
CA PRO A 75 9.84 13.40 -0.13
C PRO A 75 10.96 12.35 -0.12
N PRO A 76 12.13 12.63 -0.72
CA PRO A 76 13.28 11.71 -0.71
C PRO A 76 13.96 11.63 0.69
N GLY A 77 14.81 10.62 0.92
CA GLY A 77 15.66 10.52 2.13
C GLY A 77 15.10 9.67 3.29
N VAL A 78 15.46 9.94 4.54
CA VAL A 78 15.02 9.16 5.73
C VAL A 78 14.12 9.98 6.68
N GLY A 79 14.15 11.31 6.58
CA GLY A 79 13.60 12.24 7.57
C GLY A 79 12.07 12.29 7.72
N ASN A 80 11.30 11.60 6.88
CA ASN A 80 9.83 11.69 6.86
C ASN A 80 9.14 10.31 6.84
N LEU A 81 9.66 9.34 7.62
CA LEU A 81 9.12 7.97 7.67
C LEU A 81 7.63 7.93 8.09
N ALA A 82 7.25 8.73 9.09
CA ALA A 82 5.86 8.82 9.54
C ALA A 82 4.92 9.28 8.40
N LEU A 83 5.31 10.34 7.68
CA LEU A 83 4.55 10.82 6.52
C LEU A 83 4.44 9.75 5.42
N ARG A 84 5.51 9.01 5.14
CA ARG A 84 5.46 7.94 4.13
C ARG A 84 4.53 6.81 4.51
N ARG A 85 4.54 6.39 5.78
CA ARG A 85 3.59 5.40 6.29
C ARG A 85 2.16 5.90 6.17
N GLN A 86 1.92 7.18 6.47
CA GLN A 86 0.61 7.80 6.29
C GLN A 86 0.17 7.83 4.81
N LEU A 87 1.08 8.17 3.89
CA LEU A 87 0.83 8.12 2.44
C LEU A 87 0.51 6.70 1.99
N LEU A 88 1.22 5.71 2.51
CA LEU A 88 0.98 4.28 2.26
C LEU A 88 -0.39 3.82 2.75
N LYS A 89 -0.76 4.16 3.99
CA LYS A 89 -2.09 3.86 4.55
C LYS A 89 -3.18 4.41 3.62
N ARG A 90 -3.05 5.67 3.19
CA ARG A 90 -3.97 6.30 2.23
C ARG A 90 -4.00 5.57 0.88
N ALA A 91 -2.84 5.17 0.34
CA ALA A 91 -2.74 4.50 -0.96
C ALA A 91 -3.48 3.15 -0.99
N ILE A 92 -3.54 2.44 0.15
CA ILE A 92 -4.20 1.13 0.26
C ILE A 92 -5.59 1.17 0.91
N GLY A 93 -6.08 2.37 1.24
CA GLY A 93 -7.38 2.58 1.89
C GLY A 93 -7.42 2.31 3.40
N ALA A 94 -6.27 2.14 4.06
CA ALA A 94 -6.20 1.95 5.50
C ALA A 94 -6.35 3.28 6.27
N PRO A 95 -6.92 3.26 7.50
CA PRO A 95 -6.99 4.43 8.36
C PRO A 95 -5.59 4.93 8.72
N ALA A 96 -5.44 6.27 8.83
CA ALA A 96 -4.16 6.95 9.09
C ALA A 96 -3.61 6.69 10.49
#